data_AF-A0A518LPF4-F1
#
_entry.id   AF-A0A518LPF4-F1
#
_cell.length_a   1.000
_cell.length_b   1.000
_cell.length_c   1.000
_cell.angle_alpha   90.00
_cell.angle_beta   90.00
_cell.angle_gamma   90.00
#
_symmetry.space_group_name_H-M   'P 1'
#
loop_
_entity.id
_entity.type
_entity.pdbx_description
1 polymer ?
#
loop_
_entity_poly.entity_id
_entity_poly.type
_entity_poly.pdbx_seq_one_letter_code
_entity_poly.pdbx_strand_id
1 'polypeptide(L)'
;MSDVAVDHRDDERYESQGYSAPGEAAGERGFFDIYKPGQGFYTRVWSGIAFGAMACWFAYFLFEKFSILGNHATARYIQFGVATAAIVGLGLLGYWMLALNRKICDFMIATESEMKKVHWTSRREIIGSTKVVIFVMIALSLLLFVVDMLFLAAFSAAGVLKGGGVMEALKGLF
;
A
#
# COMPACT_ATOMS: atom_id res chain seq x y z
N MET A 1 17.02 -20.16 -26.53
CA MET A 1 18.26 -19.42 -26.78
C MET A 1 17.87 -18.14 -27.49
N SER A 2 17.52 -17.12 -26.70
CA SER A 2 17.29 -15.76 -27.17
C SER A 2 18.00 -14.88 -26.17
N ASP A 3 19.17 -14.41 -26.58
CA ASP A 3 20.05 -13.53 -25.81
C ASP A 3 19.25 -12.34 -25.29
N VAL A 4 18.97 -12.36 -24.00
CA VAL A 4 18.70 -11.15 -23.24
C VAL A 4 20.07 -10.52 -23.07
N ALA A 5 20.46 -9.68 -24.02
CA ALA A 5 21.57 -8.76 -23.82
C ALA A 5 21.22 -7.95 -22.56
N VAL A 6 21.88 -8.27 -21.45
CA VAL A 6 21.84 -7.48 -20.23
C VAL A 6 22.44 -6.13 -20.62
N ASP A 7 21.55 -5.15 -20.76
CA ASP A 7 21.93 -3.79 -21.15
C ASP A 7 22.61 -3.12 -19.95
N HIS A 8 23.93 -3.30 -19.83
CA HIS A 8 24.76 -2.70 -18.79
C HIS A 8 24.71 -1.16 -18.75
N ARG A 9 24.06 -0.51 -19.72
CA ARG A 9 23.81 0.95 -19.70
C ARG A 9 22.86 1.38 -18.58
N ASP A 10 22.01 0.46 -18.10
CA ASP A 10 21.13 0.76 -16.96
C ASP A 10 21.93 0.73 -15.63
N ASP A 11 22.89 -0.18 -15.49
CA ASP A 11 23.76 -0.30 -14.31
C ASP A 11 24.63 0.95 -14.12
N GLU A 12 25.20 1.48 -15.21
CA GLU A 12 25.98 2.73 -15.19
C GLU A 12 25.11 3.96 -14.81
N ARG A 13 23.80 3.92 -15.10
CA ARG A 13 22.85 4.99 -14.73
C ARG A 13 22.52 4.99 -13.23
N TYR A 14 22.56 3.81 -12.60
CA TYR A 14 22.43 3.67 -11.14
C TYR A 14 23.73 4.05 -10.43
N GLU A 15 24.90 3.70 -10.99
CA GLU A 15 26.20 4.12 -10.47
C GLU A 15 26.45 5.63 -10.62
N SER A 16 26.05 6.25 -11.74
CA SER A 16 26.22 7.69 -11.98
C SER A 16 25.33 8.57 -11.10
N GLN A 17 24.37 7.98 -10.39
CA GLN A 17 23.56 8.66 -9.37
C GLN A 17 24.16 8.54 -7.96
N GLY A 18 25.45 8.23 -7.86
CA GLY A 18 26.25 8.44 -6.66
C GLY A 18 26.40 9.93 -6.34
N TYR A 19 25.64 10.38 -5.34
CA TYR A 19 25.88 11.56 -4.49
C TYR A 19 26.74 12.70 -5.09
N SER A 20 26.09 13.69 -5.69
CA SER A 20 26.67 15.04 -5.77
C SER A 20 26.46 15.71 -4.41
N ALA A 21 27.52 15.88 -3.63
CA ALA A 21 27.50 16.82 -2.51
C ALA A 21 27.18 18.21 -3.08
N PRO A 22 26.13 18.91 -2.63
CA PRO A 22 26.09 20.34 -2.83
C PRO A 22 27.26 20.90 -2.02
N GLY A 23 28.21 21.52 -2.72
CA GLY A 23 29.33 22.22 -2.12
C GLY A 23 28.87 23.13 -0.99
N GLU A 24 29.74 23.30 -0.01
CA GLU A 24 29.58 24.15 1.17
C GLU A 24 29.17 25.58 0.77
N ALA A 25 27.88 25.81 0.54
CA ALA A 25 27.33 27.15 0.52
C ALA A 25 27.01 27.51 1.97
N ALA A 26 28.01 28.11 2.61
CA ALA A 26 27.87 28.84 3.86
C ALA A 26 26.86 29.99 3.67
N GLY A 27 25.58 29.71 3.90
CA GLY A 27 24.50 30.68 3.98
C GLY A 27 23.59 30.29 5.14
N GLU A 28 23.12 31.26 5.91
CA GLU A 28 22.25 31.04 7.07
C GLU A 28 21.08 30.12 6.71
N ARG A 29 21.04 28.93 7.32
CA ARG A 29 19.95 27.97 7.11
C ARG A 29 18.67 28.56 7.71
N GLY A 30 17.74 28.97 6.85
CA GLY A 30 16.40 29.37 7.28
C GLY A 30 15.65 28.19 7.93
N PHE A 31 14.69 28.48 8.81
CA PHE A 31 13.87 27.47 9.52
C PHE A 31 13.15 26.48 8.59
N PHE A 32 12.97 26.84 7.32
CA PHE A 32 12.31 26.04 6.28
C PHE A 32 13.28 25.37 5.30
N ASP A 33 14.58 25.32 5.61
CA ASP A 33 15.55 24.64 4.77
C ASP A 33 15.34 23.11 4.82
N ILE A 34 14.98 22.53 3.67
CA ILE A 34 14.66 21.11 3.55
C ILE A 34 15.96 20.31 3.56
N TYR A 35 16.03 19.30 4.42
CA TYR A 35 17.24 18.48 4.52
C TYR A 35 17.48 17.66 3.23
N LYS A 36 18.61 17.93 2.55
CA LYS A 36 19.03 17.32 1.28
C LYS A 36 17.96 17.43 0.19
N PRO A 37 17.70 18.64 -0.34
CA PRO A 37 16.70 18.83 -1.38
C PRO A 37 17.21 18.19 -2.67
N GLY A 38 16.53 17.13 -3.14
CA GLY A 38 16.88 16.41 -4.37
C GLY A 38 17.04 14.89 -4.21
N GLN A 39 17.22 14.38 -3.00
CA GLN A 39 17.29 12.94 -2.71
C GLN A 39 16.11 12.48 -1.88
N GLY A 40 15.57 11.30 -2.15
CA GLY A 40 14.41 10.80 -1.41
C GLY A 40 13.08 11.41 -1.85
N PHE A 41 13.04 12.15 -2.98
CA PHE A 41 11.89 12.99 -3.35
C PHE A 41 10.60 12.17 -3.48
N TYR A 42 10.63 11.10 -4.29
CA TYR A 42 9.45 10.28 -4.52
C TYR A 42 8.98 9.61 -3.22
N THR A 43 9.91 9.04 -2.45
CA THR A 43 9.58 8.39 -1.17
C THR A 43 8.94 9.38 -0.19
N ARG A 44 9.48 10.61 -0.08
CA ARG A 44 8.92 11.66 0.79
C ARG A 44 7.56 12.13 0.34
N VAL A 45 7.35 12.33 -0.97
CA VAL A 45 6.06 12.76 -1.52
C VAL A 45 5.00 11.68 -1.34
N TRP A 46 5.28 10.42 -1.67
CA TRP A 46 4.31 9.33 -1.51
C TRP A 46 3.97 9.07 -0.03
N SER A 47 4.96 9.07 0.86
CA SER A 47 4.70 8.98 2.30
C SER A 47 3.92 10.19 2.81
N GLY A 48 4.20 11.39 2.30
CA GLY A 48 3.47 12.61 2.64
C GLY A 48 2.01 12.58 2.18
N ILE A 49 1.75 12.10 0.95
CA ILE A 49 0.39 11.93 0.42
C ILE A 49 -0.37 10.88 1.24
N ALA A 50 0.25 9.73 1.52
CA ALA A 50 -0.39 8.67 2.30
C ALA A 50 -0.72 9.15 3.73
N PHE A 51 0.22 9.84 4.38
CA PHE A 51 0.02 10.42 5.69
C PHE A 51 -1.03 11.53 5.67
N GLY A 52 -1.03 12.40 4.65
CA GLY A 52 -2.03 13.45 4.47
C GLY A 52 -3.43 12.88 4.27
N ALA A 53 -3.58 11.85 3.44
CA ALA A 53 -4.85 11.15 3.25
C ALA A 53 -5.35 10.52 4.57
N MET A 54 -4.45 9.89 5.33
CA MET A 54 -4.77 9.35 6.66
C MET A 54 -5.19 10.45 7.64
N ALA A 55 -4.51 11.60 7.65
CA ALA A 55 -4.86 12.73 8.49
C ALA A 55 -6.22 13.33 8.13
N CYS A 56 -6.54 13.44 6.84
CA CYS A 56 -7.87 13.87 6.36
C CYS A 56 -8.95 12.88 6.78
N TRP A 57 -8.70 11.57 6.64
CA TRP A 57 -9.63 10.54 7.08
C TRP A 57 -9.86 10.59 8.59
N PHE A 58 -8.80 10.77 9.37
CA PHE A 58 -8.87 10.90 10.82
C PHE A 58 -9.66 12.16 11.23
N ALA A 59 -9.43 13.30 10.57
CA ALA A 59 -10.17 14.53 10.83
C ALA A 59 -11.66 14.37 10.50
N TYR A 60 -11.99 13.67 9.41
CA TYR A 60 -13.37 13.33 9.06
C TYR A 60 -14.02 12.43 10.13
N PHE A 61 -13.30 11.40 10.58
CA PHE A 61 -13.75 10.52 11.66
C PHE A 61 -14.02 11.29 12.96
N LEU A 62 -13.12 12.20 13.35
CA LEU A 62 -13.33 13.06 14.51
C LEU A 62 -14.58 13.94 14.34
N PHE A 63 -14.73 14.58 13.18
CA PHE A 63 -15.91 15.40 12.89
C PHE A 63 -17.21 14.60 13.03
N GLU A 64 -17.25 13.36 12.52
CA GLU A 64 -18.41 12.48 12.63
C GLU A 64 -18.71 12.08 14.07
N LYS A 65 -17.70 11.69 14.87
CA LYS A 65 -17.90 11.29 16.27
C LYS A 65 -18.27 12.44 17.19
N PHE A 66 -17.72 13.64 16.96
CA PHE A 66 -18.09 14.82 17.73
C PHE A 66 -19.49 15.38 17.36
N SER A 67 -20.12 14.90 16.28
CA SER A 67 -21.53 15.22 15.95
C SER A 67 -22.54 14.73 17.01
N ILE A 68 -22.13 13.76 17.84
CA ILE A 68 -22.93 13.17 18.92
C ILE A 68 -23.18 14.18 20.07
N LEU A 69 -22.36 15.23 20.21
CA LEU A 69 -22.50 16.26 21.26
C LEU A 69 -23.73 17.18 21.08
N GLY A 70 -24.56 16.96 20.06
CA GLY A 70 -25.78 17.72 19.81
C GLY A 70 -25.59 18.92 18.89
N ASN A 71 -26.70 19.58 18.56
CA ASN A 71 -26.78 20.54 17.45
C ASN A 71 -26.78 22.02 17.91
N HIS A 72 -26.22 22.30 19.08
CA HIS A 72 -26.10 23.68 19.59
C HIS A 72 -24.94 24.42 18.91
N ALA A 73 -25.04 25.75 18.79
CA ALA A 73 -24.03 26.57 18.11
C ALA A 73 -22.61 26.31 18.65
N THR A 74 -22.46 26.23 19.99
CA THR A 74 -21.19 25.93 20.66
C THR A 74 -20.62 24.56 20.27
N ALA A 75 -21.47 23.52 20.17
CA ALA A 75 -21.04 22.17 19.78
C ALA A 75 -20.51 22.15 18.34
N ARG A 76 -21.13 22.91 17.44
CA ARG A 76 -20.70 23.02 16.05
C ARG A 76 -19.35 23.73 15.90
N TYR A 77 -19.10 24.80 16.66
CA TYR A 77 -17.77 25.44 16.66
C TYR A 77 -16.67 24.51 17.17
N ILE A 78 -16.96 23.72 18.21
CA ILE A 78 -16.01 22.73 18.75
C ILE A 78 -15.72 21.63 17.72
N GLN A 79 -16.73 21.12 17.03
CA GLN A 79 -16.56 20.09 15.97
C GLN A 79 -15.59 20.55 14.88
N PHE A 80 -15.82 21.73 14.30
CA PHE A 80 -14.93 22.28 13.27
C PHE A 80 -13.55 22.61 13.85
N GLY A 81 -13.50 23.19 15.05
CA GLY A 81 -12.24 23.52 15.71
C GLY A 81 -11.34 22.31 15.94
N VAL A 82 -11.90 21.20 16.44
CA VAL A 82 -11.16 19.95 16.68
C VAL A 82 -10.70 19.32 15.37
N ALA A 83 -11.58 19.26 14.34
CA ALA A 83 -11.21 18.70 13.04
C ALA A 83 -10.09 19.51 12.35
N THR A 84 -10.19 20.84 12.36
CA THR A 84 -9.15 21.72 11.80
C THR A 84 -7.85 21.63 12.60
N ALA A 85 -7.92 21.61 13.93
CA ALA A 85 -6.74 21.44 14.78
C ALA A 85 -6.04 20.10 14.53
N ALA A 86 -6.79 19.03 14.30
CA ALA A 86 -6.24 17.73 13.94
C ALA A 86 -5.49 17.76 12.60
N ILE A 87 -6.06 18.40 11.56
CA ILE A 87 -5.40 18.53 10.25
C ILE A 87 -4.11 19.33 10.37
N VAL A 88 -4.14 20.48 11.05
CA VAL A 88 -2.96 21.34 11.20
C VAL A 88 -1.90 20.65 12.05
N GLY A 89 -2.28 20.05 13.19
CA GLY A 89 -1.36 19.37 14.09
C GLY A 89 -0.69 18.16 13.43
N LEU A 90 -1.46 17.31 12.76
CA LEU A 90 -0.91 16.19 12.03
C LEU A 90 -0.10 16.65 10.82
N GLY A 91 -0.56 17.65 10.07
CA GLY A 91 0.17 18.22 8.93
C GLY A 91 1.55 18.76 9.32
N LEU A 92 1.64 19.50 10.43
CA LEU A 92 2.92 19.97 10.97
C LEU A 92 3.80 18.83 11.45
N LEU A 93 3.23 17.80 12.09
CA LEU A 93 3.97 16.61 12.48
C LEU A 93 4.54 15.88 11.26
N GLY A 94 3.72 15.69 10.21
CA GLY A 94 4.13 15.08 8.94
C GLY A 94 5.24 15.89 8.26
N TYR A 95 5.11 17.22 8.23
CA TYR A 95 6.16 18.11 7.71
C TYR A 95 7.46 17.97 8.51
N TRP A 96 7.38 17.98 9.84
CA TRP A 96 8.56 17.80 10.69
C TRP A 96 9.23 16.43 10.45
N MET A 97 8.45 15.35 10.37
CA MET A 97 8.98 13.99 10.14
C MET A 97 9.61 13.83 8.76
N LEU A 98 8.99 14.38 7.71
CA LEU A 98 9.37 14.11 6.32
C LEU A 98 10.30 15.16 5.69
N ALA A 99 10.36 16.38 6.25
CA ALA A 99 11.19 17.47 5.71
C ALA A 99 12.36 17.88 6.62
N LEU A 100 12.15 17.85 7.95
CA LEU A 100 13.11 18.39 8.92
C LEU A 100 13.90 17.31 9.67
N ASN A 101 13.28 16.16 9.94
CA ASN A 101 13.91 15.10 10.74
C ASN A 101 14.96 14.34 9.94
N ARG A 102 16.24 14.63 10.24
CA ARG A 102 17.40 14.05 9.55
C ARG A 102 17.42 12.53 9.54
N LYS A 103 17.10 11.88 10.66
CA LYS A 103 17.17 10.41 10.78
C LYS A 103 16.17 9.72 9.85
N ILE A 104 14.93 10.23 9.83
CA ILE A 104 13.87 9.70 8.97
C ILE A 104 14.22 9.98 7.51
N CYS A 105 14.66 11.20 7.20
CA CYS A 105 15.06 11.58 5.86
C CYS A 105 16.22 10.74 5.31
N ASP A 106 17.26 10.48 6.10
CA ASP A 106 18.39 9.63 5.69
C ASP A 106 17.95 8.17 5.52
N PHE A 107 17.07 7.65 6.38
CA PHE A 107 16.49 6.32 6.22
C PHE A 107 15.67 6.18 4.93
N MET A 108 14.83 7.17 4.61
CA MET A 108 14.02 7.17 3.39
C MET A 108 14.88 7.25 2.12
N ILE A 109 15.97 8.02 2.17
CA ILE A 109 16.94 8.08 1.07
C ILE A 109 17.64 6.72 0.91
N ALA A 110 18.12 6.12 2.00
CA ALA A 110 18.77 4.82 1.98
C ALA A 110 17.83 3.74 1.44
N THR A 111 16.58 3.70 1.92
CA THR A 111 15.55 2.77 1.44
C THR A 111 15.29 2.94 -0.06
N GLU A 112 15.16 4.18 -0.56
CA GLU A 112 15.00 4.41 -2.01
C GLU A 112 16.21 3.89 -2.80
N SER A 113 17.43 4.13 -2.29
CA SER A 113 18.66 3.67 -2.95
C SER A 113 18.79 2.15 -2.96
N GLU A 114 18.34 1.46 -1.91
CA GLU A 114 18.31 0.00 -1.87
C GLU A 114 17.22 -0.57 -2.77
N MET A 115 16.04 0.06 -2.81
CA MET A 115 14.94 -0.37 -3.69
C MET A 115 15.29 -0.23 -5.18
N LYS A 116 16.12 0.74 -5.57
CA LYS A 116 16.59 0.89 -6.97
C LYS A 116 17.49 -0.25 -7.43
N LYS A 117 18.15 -0.96 -6.52
CA LYS A 117 18.98 -2.13 -6.84
C LYS A 117 18.14 -3.38 -7.11
N VAL A 118 16.86 -3.37 -6.75
CA VAL A 118 15.97 -4.51 -6.95
C VAL A 118 15.59 -4.57 -8.43
N HIS A 119 16.07 -5.61 -9.12
CA HIS A 119 15.62 -5.91 -10.47
C HIS A 119 14.16 -6.38 -10.43
N TRP A 120 13.29 -5.65 -11.12
CA TRP A 120 11.88 -6.03 -11.24
C TRP A 120 11.70 -7.08 -12.34
N THR A 121 10.94 -8.13 -12.00
CA THR A 121 10.52 -9.21 -12.90
C THR A 121 9.90 -8.65 -14.18
N SER A 122 10.27 -9.23 -15.33
CA SER A 122 9.75 -8.76 -16.62
C SER A 122 8.24 -9.02 -16.75
N ARG A 123 7.52 -8.18 -17.52
CA ARG A 123 6.06 -8.35 -17.72
C ARG A 123 5.67 -9.75 -18.22
N ARG A 124 6.56 -10.41 -18.98
CA ARG A 124 6.36 -11.78 -19.48
C ARG A 124 6.40 -12.81 -18.36
N GLU A 125 7.34 -12.67 -17.42
CA GLU A 125 7.44 -13.54 -16.25
C GLU A 125 6.26 -13.34 -15.29
N ILE A 126 5.78 -12.10 -15.13
CA ILE A 126 4.57 -11.82 -14.31
C ILE A 126 3.35 -12.52 -14.91
N ILE A 127 3.14 -12.42 -16.22
CA ILE A 127 2.02 -13.10 -16.90
C ILE A 127 2.18 -14.63 -16.82
N GLY A 128 3.40 -15.13 -17.01
CA GLY A 128 3.71 -16.56 -16.92
C GLY A 128 3.39 -17.13 -15.54
N SER A 129 3.87 -16.48 -14.48
CA SER A 129 3.61 -16.90 -13.09
C SER A 129 2.14 -16.79 -12.71
N THR A 130 1.45 -15.71 -13.10
CA THR A 130 0.02 -15.52 -12.82
C THR A 130 -0.83 -16.58 -13.51
N LYS A 131 -0.49 -16.97 -14.75
CA LYS A 131 -1.21 -18.03 -15.49
C LYS A 131 -1.15 -19.37 -14.75
N VAL A 132 0.02 -19.71 -14.18
CA VAL A 132 0.18 -20.94 -13.39
C VAL A 132 -0.67 -20.87 -12.12
N VAL A 133 -0.65 -19.74 -11.41
CA VAL A 133 -1.46 -19.58 -10.19
C VAL A 133 -2.95 -19.73 -10.48
N ILE A 134 -3.47 -19.06 -11.52
CA ILE A 134 -4.87 -19.16 -11.94
C ILE A 134 -5.22 -20.62 -12.29
N PHE A 135 -4.35 -21.31 -13.04
CA PHE A 135 -4.58 -22.70 -13.38
C PHE A 135 -4.66 -23.61 -12.14
N VAL A 136 -3.72 -23.45 -11.19
CA VAL A 136 -3.73 -24.22 -9.94
C VAL A 136 -4.96 -23.91 -9.09
N MET A 137 -5.38 -22.64 -9.02
CA MET A 137 -6.60 -22.25 -8.30
C MET A 137 -7.86 -22.88 -8.90
N ILE A 138 -7.98 -22.90 -10.24
CA ILE A 138 -9.11 -23.54 -10.92
C ILE A 138 -9.06 -25.06 -10.73
N ALA A 139 -7.90 -25.68 -10.91
CA ALA A 139 -7.73 -27.12 -10.72
C ALA A 139 -8.07 -27.56 -9.29
N LEU A 140 -7.60 -26.80 -8.30
CA LEU A 140 -7.91 -27.04 -6.88
C LEU A 140 -9.40 -26.83 -6.60
N SER A 141 -10.01 -25.76 -7.14
CA SER A 141 -11.45 -25.50 -7.00
C SER A 141 -12.30 -26.64 -7.57
N LEU A 142 -11.97 -27.13 -8.77
CA LEU A 142 -12.64 -28.27 -9.39
C LEU A 142 -12.43 -29.56 -8.60
N LEU A 143 -11.22 -29.79 -8.10
CA LEU A 143 -10.93 -30.96 -7.27
C LEU A 143 -11.75 -30.94 -5.98
N LEU A 144 -11.78 -29.80 -5.28
CA LEU A 144 -12.58 -29.64 -4.06
C LEU A 144 -14.07 -29.83 -4.37
N PHE A 145 -14.58 -29.25 -5.46
CA PHE A 145 -15.96 -29.45 -5.89
C PHE A 145 -16.29 -30.95 -6.10
N VAL A 146 -15.41 -31.71 -6.75
CA VAL A 146 -15.60 -33.15 -6.95
C VAL A 146 -15.57 -33.91 -5.63
N VAL A 147 -14.61 -33.61 -4.76
CA VAL A 147 -14.48 -34.24 -3.44
C VAL A 147 -15.70 -33.95 -2.57
N ASP A 148 -16.17 -32.70 -2.57
CA ASP A 148 -17.37 -32.27 -1.85
C ASP A 148 -18.61 -33.03 -2.35
N MET A 149 -18.75 -33.19 -3.68
CA MET A 149 -19.84 -33.98 -4.28
C MET A 149 -19.78 -35.46 -3.89
N LEU A 150 -18.58 -36.04 -3.84
CA LEU A 150 -18.38 -37.42 -3.39
C LEU A 150 -18.76 -37.59 -1.91
N PHE A 151 -18.36 -36.65 -1.05
CA PHE A 151 -18.77 -36.66 0.35
C PHE A 151 -20.28 -36.51 0.52
N LEU A 152 -20.91 -35.60 -0.24
CA LEU A 152 -22.36 -35.42 -0.26
C LEU A 152 -23.08 -36.72 -0.66
N ALA A 153 -22.60 -37.39 -1.70
CA ALA A 153 -23.13 -38.68 -2.14
C ALA A 153 -22.94 -39.77 -1.07
N ALA A 154 -21.75 -39.87 -0.49
CA ALA A 154 -21.42 -40.87 0.53
C ALA A 154 -22.24 -40.69 1.82
N PHE A 155 -22.38 -39.46 2.32
CA PHE A 155 -23.16 -39.17 3.52
C PHE A 155 -24.67 -39.28 3.30
N SER A 156 -25.15 -39.00 2.09
CA SER A 156 -26.53 -39.28 1.67
C SER A 156 -26.82 -40.79 1.64
N ALA A 157 -25.92 -41.57 1.04
CA ALA A 157 -26.04 -43.04 1.01
C ALA A 157 -25.98 -43.67 2.43
N ALA A 158 -25.18 -43.10 3.34
CA ALA A 158 -25.12 -43.51 4.74
C ALA A 158 -26.36 -43.11 5.57
N GLY A 159 -27.34 -42.41 4.98
CA GLY A 159 -28.57 -42.00 5.66
C GLY A 159 -28.42 -40.86 6.66
N VAL A 160 -27.27 -40.18 6.67
CA VAL A 160 -26.98 -39.04 7.56
C VAL A 160 -27.66 -37.77 7.03
N LEU A 161 -27.72 -37.57 5.70
CA LEU A 161 -28.44 -36.44 5.10
C LEU A 161 -29.90 -36.79 4.79
N LYS A 162 -30.82 -36.07 5.43
CA LYS A 162 -32.28 -36.17 5.21
C LYS A 162 -32.82 -35.27 4.07
N GLY A 163 -31.96 -34.54 3.36
CA GLY A 163 -32.38 -33.54 2.38
C GLY A 163 -31.46 -33.47 1.18
N GLY A 164 -32.08 -33.43 -0.01
CA GLY A 164 -31.50 -33.07 -1.30
C GLY A 164 -30.25 -33.84 -1.71
N GLY A 165 -30.42 -34.97 -2.39
CA GLY A 165 -29.29 -35.70 -2.99
C GLY A 165 -28.50 -34.85 -4.00
N VAL A 166 -27.44 -35.44 -4.57
CA VAL A 166 -26.50 -34.79 -5.52
C VAL A 166 -27.21 -33.94 -6.60
N MET A 167 -28.37 -34.39 -7.09
CA MET A 167 -29.14 -33.69 -8.11
C MET A 167 -29.74 -32.35 -7.64
N GLU A 168 -30.13 -32.22 -6.38
CA GLU A 168 -30.64 -30.96 -5.82
C GLU A 168 -29.49 -29.98 -5.53
N ALA A 169 -28.34 -30.48 -5.09
CA ALA A 169 -27.13 -29.65 -4.95
C ALA A 169 -26.66 -29.09 -6.30
N LEU A 170 -26.74 -29.88 -7.38
CA LEU A 170 -26.43 -29.42 -8.73
C LEU A 170 -27.45 -28.40 -9.27
N LYS A 171 -28.74 -28.55 -8.96
CA LYS A 171 -29.79 -27.56 -9.32
C LYS A 171 -29.68 -26.26 -8.52
N GLY A 172 -29.13 -26.28 -7.31
CA GLY A 172 -28.88 -25.05 -6.53
C GLY A 172 -27.68 -24.25 -7.03
N LEU A 173 -26.86 -24.83 -7.91
CA LEU A 173 -25.61 -24.27 -8.40
C LEU A 173 -25.72 -23.63 -9.80
N PHE A 174 -26.77 -23.97 -10.56
CA PHE A 174 -27.10 -23.45 -11.90
C PHE A 174 -28.48 -22.79 -11.89
#